data_AF-A0A2C9JLL9-F1
#
_entry.id   AF-A0A2C9JLL9-F1
#
_cell.length_a   1.000
_cell.length_b   1.000
_cell.length_c   1.000
_cell.angle_alpha   90.00
_cell.angle_beta   90.00
_cell.angle_gamma   90.00
#
_symmetry.space_group_name_H-M   'P 1'
#
loop_
_entity.id
_entity.type
_entity.pdbx_description
1 polymer ?
#
loop_
_entity_poly.entity_id
_entity_poly.type
_entity_poly.pdbx_seq_one_letter_code
_entity_poly.pdbx_strand_id
1 'polypeptide(L)'
;MKKAQGTWGLQWLMRMSPEKQDTLLKMVILTVAAVLSFSTRLFSVLRFESVIHEFDPYFNYRTTRFLAEEGFYNFHNWFDDRAWYPLGRIIGGTIYPGLMVTSAAIYHAMNFFHLTIDVRNVCVFLAPLFSSFTTIVTFYFTKELKVSILVFGFNCGYVEYFLFVYPVEIAPWTGRFYSLLDPSYAKNNIPIIASVSEHQPTTWSSFYFDLQLLMFLFPVGLYYCFTKLTDANIFIIMYGVTSIYFAGVMVRLMLVLAPVMCVLGGIGMSAVLTTYMKNLDNPMRKEKKSVKKIESNYPLKNEIATCVVCLLTVFLLYYTYHCTWVTSEAYSSPSIVLSARGGDGSRIIFDDFREAYYWLRHNTPEDAKVMSWWDYGYQITAMANRTILVDNNTWNNTHISRVGQAMASSEEKAYEIMRELDVNYVLVIFGGLTGYSSDDINKFLWMVRIGGSTDRGSHIKEWDYYTPQGEFRVDKEGSPVLLNCLMYKMCYYRFGSVYTEGGKPTGYDRVRNTEIGNKDFELDVLEEAYTTEHWLVRIYKVKDLENRGI
;
A
#
# COMPACT_ATOMS: atom_id res chain seq x y z
N MET A 1 -42.58 25.01 -46.86
CA MET A 1 -41.24 24.75 -46.30
C MET A 1 -41.05 25.54 -45.01
N LYS A 2 -41.37 24.96 -43.84
CA LYS A 2 -41.11 25.58 -42.53
C LYS A 2 -39.88 24.90 -41.91
N LYS A 3 -38.84 25.69 -41.68
CA LYS A 3 -37.57 25.30 -41.04
C LYS A 3 -37.83 24.78 -39.62
N ALA A 4 -37.69 23.47 -39.44
CA ALA A 4 -37.35 22.87 -38.16
C ALA A 4 -35.82 22.88 -38.05
N GLN A 5 -35.26 23.94 -37.46
CA GLN A 5 -33.85 23.94 -37.03
C GLN A 5 -33.83 23.71 -35.53
N GLY A 6 -33.39 22.53 -35.15
CA GLY A 6 -33.40 22.02 -33.79
C GLY A 6 -32.37 22.70 -32.90
N THR A 7 -32.86 23.31 -31.83
CA THR A 7 -32.10 23.74 -30.65
C THR A 7 -32.28 22.70 -29.53
N TRP A 8 -31.65 21.54 -29.70
CA TRP A 8 -31.91 20.32 -28.89
C TRP A 8 -31.17 20.22 -27.53
N GLY A 9 -30.54 21.29 -27.03
CA GLY A 9 -29.76 21.23 -25.78
C GLY A 9 -30.46 21.83 -24.56
N LEU A 10 -30.59 23.16 -24.51
CA LEU A 10 -31.07 23.88 -23.32
C LEU A 10 -32.59 24.02 -23.20
N GLN A 11 -33.32 24.06 -24.33
CA GLN A 11 -34.78 24.22 -24.31
C GLN A 11 -35.53 22.99 -23.77
N TRP A 12 -34.93 21.80 -23.86
CA TRP A 12 -35.50 20.57 -23.32
C TRP A 12 -35.42 20.52 -21.79
N LEU A 13 -34.29 20.95 -21.22
CA LEU A 13 -34.10 21.10 -19.77
C LEU A 13 -35.11 22.07 -19.16
N MET A 14 -35.35 23.22 -19.78
CA MET A 14 -36.32 24.22 -19.29
C MET A 14 -37.80 23.79 -19.38
N ARG A 15 -38.13 22.70 -20.10
CA ARG A 15 -39.50 22.15 -20.19
C ARG A 15 -39.83 21.10 -19.13
N MET A 16 -38.86 20.67 -18.33
CA MET A 16 -39.08 19.69 -17.27
C MET A 16 -39.60 20.32 -15.98
N SER A 17 -40.35 19.55 -15.18
CA SER A 17 -40.72 20.00 -13.83
C SER A 17 -39.48 20.17 -12.95
N PRO A 18 -39.50 21.07 -11.94
CA PRO A 18 -38.34 21.31 -11.06
C PRO A 18 -37.81 20.03 -10.38
N GLU A 19 -38.71 19.12 -9.99
CA GLU A 19 -38.36 17.82 -9.40
C GLU A 19 -37.61 16.90 -10.39
N LYS A 20 -38.02 16.92 -11.67
CA LYS A 20 -37.34 16.15 -12.72
C LYS A 20 -35.96 16.74 -13.02
N GLN A 21 -35.82 18.06 -12.98
CA GLN A 21 -34.53 18.74 -13.14
C GLN A 21 -33.56 18.41 -12.00
N ASP A 22 -34.01 18.45 -10.74
CA ASP A 22 -33.20 18.07 -9.58
C ASP A 22 -32.77 16.59 -9.63
N THR A 23 -33.70 15.70 -9.98
CA THR A 23 -33.40 14.27 -10.13
C THR A 23 -32.38 14.03 -11.25
N LEU A 24 -32.56 14.68 -12.40
CA LEU A 24 -31.62 14.58 -13.52
C LEU A 24 -30.23 15.09 -13.14
N LEU A 25 -30.15 16.24 -12.45
CA LEU A 25 -28.88 16.81 -12.01
C LEU A 25 -28.14 15.88 -11.05
N LYS A 26 -28.84 15.30 -10.08
CA LYS A 26 -28.28 14.30 -9.14
C LYS A 26 -27.75 13.08 -9.87
N MET A 27 -28.52 12.54 -10.82
CA MET A 27 -28.08 11.39 -11.63
C MET A 27 -26.83 11.71 -12.44
N VAL A 28 -26.77 12.88 -13.08
CA VAL A 28 -25.61 13.32 -13.87
C VAL A 28 -24.38 13.47 -12.98
N ILE A 29 -24.49 14.15 -11.84
CA ILE A 29 -23.35 14.36 -10.92
C ILE A 29 -22.82 13.01 -10.40
N LEU A 30 -23.70 12.11 -9.97
CA LEU A 30 -23.29 10.80 -9.46
C LEU A 30 -22.64 9.94 -10.56
N THR A 31 -23.16 9.98 -11.78
CA THR A 31 -22.58 9.25 -12.92
C THR A 31 -21.19 9.79 -13.25
N VAL A 32 -21.03 11.11 -13.34
CA VAL A 32 -19.73 11.74 -13.59
C VAL A 32 -18.74 11.45 -12.46
N ALA A 33 -19.17 11.51 -11.20
CA ALA A 33 -18.32 11.21 -10.05
C ALA A 33 -17.86 9.74 -10.04
N ALA A 34 -18.75 8.79 -10.37
CA ALA A 34 -18.42 7.36 -10.44
C ALA A 34 -17.48 7.04 -11.61
N VAL A 35 -17.67 7.68 -12.77
CA VAL A 35 -16.77 7.53 -13.93
C VAL A 35 -15.41 8.15 -13.64
N LEU A 36 -15.38 9.33 -13.01
CA LEU A 36 -14.14 9.98 -12.62
C LEU A 36 -13.35 9.13 -11.61
N SER A 37 -14.00 8.56 -10.60
CA SER A 37 -13.34 7.73 -9.59
C SER A 37 -12.77 6.42 -10.15
N PHE A 38 -13.40 5.87 -11.20
CA PHE A 38 -12.83 4.76 -11.97
C PHE A 38 -11.61 5.22 -12.77
N SER A 39 -11.75 6.34 -13.51
CA SER A 39 -10.77 6.80 -14.48
C SER A 39 -9.46 7.27 -13.84
N THR A 40 -9.53 7.93 -12.68
CA THR A 40 -8.33 8.40 -11.96
C THR A 40 -7.47 7.27 -11.42
N ARG A 41 -7.97 6.02 -11.36
CA ARG A 41 -7.19 4.87 -10.88
C ARG A 41 -6.47 4.11 -12.00
N LEU A 42 -6.67 4.51 -13.26
CA LEU A 42 -6.11 3.81 -14.40
C LEU A 42 -4.71 4.31 -14.81
N PHE A 43 -4.13 5.32 -14.13
CA PHE A 43 -2.84 5.89 -14.52
C PHE A 43 -1.71 4.86 -14.61
N SER A 44 -1.62 3.92 -13.66
CA SER A 44 -0.58 2.87 -13.72
C SER A 44 -0.80 1.94 -14.90
N VAL A 45 -2.03 1.50 -15.12
CA VAL A 45 -2.43 0.60 -16.22
C VAL A 45 -2.26 1.26 -17.59
N LEU A 46 -2.45 2.59 -17.69
CA LEU A 46 -2.28 3.34 -18.93
C LEU A 46 -0.81 3.62 -19.26
N ARG A 47 0.03 3.82 -18.25
CA ARG A 47 1.46 4.13 -18.40
C ARG A 47 2.33 2.89 -18.57
N PHE A 48 1.90 1.77 -18.02
CA PHE A 48 2.62 0.51 -17.99
C PHE A 48 1.70 -0.62 -18.47
N GLU A 49 2.01 -1.85 -18.08
CA GLU A 49 1.19 -3.02 -18.38
C GLU A 49 0.13 -3.24 -17.29
N SER A 50 -0.95 -3.95 -17.67
CA SER A 50 -1.96 -4.44 -16.73
C SER A 50 -1.43 -5.62 -15.91
N VAL A 51 -0.53 -5.30 -14.97
CA VAL A 51 0.06 -6.25 -14.05
C VAL A 51 -0.27 -5.86 -12.61
N ILE A 52 -0.18 -6.84 -11.72
CA ILE A 52 -0.32 -6.63 -10.29
C ILE A 52 0.92 -5.90 -9.78
N HIS A 53 0.72 -4.90 -8.94
CA HIS A 53 1.80 -4.12 -8.34
C HIS A 53 1.91 -4.46 -6.84
N GLU A 54 2.96 -3.96 -6.19
CA GLU A 54 3.28 -4.22 -4.78
C GLU A 54 3.68 -5.68 -4.51
N PHE A 55 4.01 -6.00 -3.26
CA PHE A 55 4.38 -7.35 -2.83
C PHE A 55 3.14 -8.18 -2.43
N ASP A 56 2.26 -7.60 -1.61
CA ASP A 56 1.10 -8.27 -1.00
C ASP A 56 0.08 -8.86 -1.99
N PRO A 57 -0.32 -8.16 -3.08
CA PRO A 57 -1.44 -8.63 -3.90
C PRO A 57 -1.12 -9.88 -4.73
N TYR A 58 0.15 -10.26 -4.88
CA TYR A 58 0.55 -11.50 -5.56
C TYR A 58 0.00 -12.76 -4.89
N PHE A 59 -0.06 -12.77 -3.55
CA PHE A 59 -0.71 -13.83 -2.80
C PHE A 59 -2.22 -13.89 -3.06
N ASN A 60 -2.87 -12.72 -3.05
CA ASN A 60 -4.30 -12.61 -3.31
C ASN A 60 -4.65 -13.06 -4.73
N TYR A 61 -3.78 -12.80 -5.70
CA TYR A 61 -3.95 -13.29 -7.06
C TYR A 61 -3.76 -14.79 -7.18
N ARG A 62 -2.70 -15.36 -6.60
CA ARG A 62 -2.45 -16.81 -6.62
C ARG A 62 -3.62 -17.57 -5.98
N THR A 63 -4.10 -17.09 -4.83
CA THR A 63 -5.27 -17.65 -4.13
C THR A 63 -6.57 -17.51 -4.94
N THR A 64 -6.78 -16.37 -5.60
CA THR A 64 -7.94 -16.16 -6.48
C THR A 64 -7.90 -17.07 -7.70
N ARG A 65 -6.73 -17.24 -8.32
CA ARG A 65 -6.54 -18.17 -9.45
C ARG A 65 -6.86 -19.60 -9.04
N PHE A 66 -6.34 -20.04 -7.89
CA PHE A 66 -6.64 -21.36 -7.35
C PHE A 66 -8.15 -21.53 -7.09
N LEU A 67 -8.81 -20.54 -6.50
CA LEU A 67 -10.26 -20.59 -6.27
C LEU A 67 -11.08 -20.66 -7.57
N ALA A 68 -10.66 -19.96 -8.62
CA ALA A 68 -11.33 -19.94 -9.91
C ALA A 68 -11.17 -21.26 -10.70
N GLU A 69 -10.03 -21.94 -10.54
CA GLU A 69 -9.70 -23.19 -11.24
C GLU A 69 -10.19 -24.44 -10.48
N GLU A 70 -9.95 -24.51 -9.17
CA GLU A 70 -10.19 -25.71 -8.34
C GLU A 70 -11.52 -25.66 -7.55
N GLY A 71 -12.17 -24.50 -7.49
CA GLY A 71 -13.43 -24.30 -6.81
C GLY A 71 -13.32 -24.11 -5.29
N PHE A 72 -14.47 -23.79 -4.66
CA PHE A 72 -14.52 -23.31 -3.28
C PHE A 72 -14.16 -24.37 -2.23
N TYR A 73 -14.59 -25.61 -2.40
CA TYR A 73 -14.33 -26.69 -1.43
C TYR A 73 -12.84 -27.03 -1.33
N ASN A 74 -12.16 -27.13 -2.47
CA ASN A 74 -10.72 -27.37 -2.52
C ASN A 74 -9.95 -26.18 -1.95
N PHE A 75 -10.39 -24.95 -2.25
CA PHE A 75 -9.83 -23.74 -1.67
C PHE A 75 -9.94 -23.68 -0.14
N HIS A 76 -11.09 -24.03 0.42
CA HIS A 76 -11.29 -23.99 1.88
C HIS A 76 -10.40 -25.00 2.62
N ASN A 77 -10.12 -26.16 2.00
CA ASN A 77 -9.25 -27.19 2.56
C ASN A 77 -7.81 -27.13 2.02
N TRP A 78 -7.41 -26.03 1.38
CA TRP A 78 -6.12 -25.94 0.71
C TRP A 78 -4.96 -25.84 1.71
N PHE A 79 -4.08 -26.84 1.66
CA PHE A 79 -2.75 -26.82 2.27
C PHE A 79 -1.71 -26.50 1.20
N ASP A 80 -1.00 -25.40 1.37
CA ASP A 80 0.07 -24.97 0.47
C ASP A 80 1.42 -25.46 0.99
N ASP A 81 2.01 -26.42 0.28
CA ASP A 81 3.32 -27.01 0.55
C ASP A 81 4.48 -26.21 -0.09
N ARG A 82 4.17 -25.24 -0.95
CA ARG A 82 5.18 -24.41 -1.63
C ARG A 82 5.62 -23.19 -0.82
N ALA A 83 4.93 -22.86 0.27
CA ALA A 83 5.28 -21.74 1.14
C ALA A 83 5.59 -22.23 2.56
N TRP A 84 6.50 -21.53 3.25
CA TRP A 84 6.94 -21.89 4.60
C TRP A 84 7.58 -23.27 4.70
N TYR A 85 8.41 -23.69 3.75
CA TYR A 85 9.18 -24.94 3.90
C TYR A 85 10.08 -24.85 5.14
N PRO A 86 10.07 -25.84 6.06
CA PRO A 86 9.48 -27.18 5.96
C PRO A 86 8.07 -27.35 6.57
N LEU A 87 7.46 -26.29 7.09
CA LEU A 87 6.19 -26.32 7.84
C LEU A 87 4.96 -26.45 6.93
N GLY A 88 4.96 -25.74 5.79
CA GLY A 88 3.75 -25.53 4.97
C GLY A 88 2.79 -24.50 5.57
N ARG A 89 1.74 -24.14 4.81
CA ARG A 89 0.73 -23.17 5.24
C ARG A 89 -0.69 -23.63 4.88
N ILE A 90 -1.56 -23.71 5.88
CA ILE A 90 -3.01 -23.92 5.65
C ILE A 90 -3.60 -22.61 5.17
N ILE A 91 -4.00 -22.52 3.90
CA ILE A 91 -4.46 -21.26 3.32
C ILE A 91 -5.91 -20.97 3.73
N GLY A 92 -6.81 -21.92 3.51
CA GLY A 92 -8.25 -21.70 3.69
C GLY A 92 -8.68 -21.25 5.11
N GLY A 93 -7.90 -21.61 6.13
CA GLY A 93 -8.14 -21.21 7.53
C GLY A 93 -7.33 -20.02 8.04
N THR A 94 -6.32 -19.53 7.30
CA THR A 94 -5.42 -18.45 7.76
C THR A 94 -5.65 -17.12 7.05
N ILE A 95 -6.65 -17.03 6.17
CA ILE A 95 -6.92 -15.84 5.37
C ILE A 95 -8.40 -15.46 5.43
N TYR A 96 -8.68 -14.18 5.15
CA TYR A 96 -10.05 -13.70 4.95
C TYR A 96 -10.45 -13.88 3.48
N PRO A 97 -11.40 -14.77 3.15
CA PRO A 97 -11.66 -15.18 1.76
C PRO A 97 -12.50 -14.18 0.94
N GLY A 98 -12.95 -13.07 1.55
CA GLY A 98 -13.92 -12.16 0.94
C GLY A 98 -13.47 -11.57 -0.41
N LEU A 99 -12.20 -11.17 -0.52
CA LEU A 99 -11.64 -10.60 -1.76
C LEU A 99 -11.58 -11.65 -2.89
N MET A 100 -11.10 -12.85 -2.57
CA MET A 100 -10.94 -13.95 -3.53
C MET A 100 -12.30 -14.42 -4.03
N VAL A 101 -13.26 -14.63 -3.12
CA VAL A 101 -14.63 -15.04 -3.45
C VAL A 101 -15.33 -14.00 -4.33
N THR A 102 -15.16 -12.70 -4.01
CA THR A 102 -15.74 -11.63 -4.83
C THR A 102 -15.16 -11.62 -6.24
N SER A 103 -13.84 -11.73 -6.37
CA SER A 103 -13.15 -11.81 -7.67
C SER A 103 -13.60 -13.02 -8.49
N ALA A 104 -13.64 -14.21 -7.85
CA ALA A 104 -14.04 -15.45 -8.51
C ALA A 104 -15.52 -15.42 -8.93
N ALA A 105 -16.41 -14.85 -8.10
CA ALA A 105 -17.82 -14.70 -8.45
C ALA A 105 -18.01 -13.79 -9.68
N ILE A 106 -17.28 -12.67 -9.76
CA ILE A 106 -17.29 -11.78 -10.93
C ILE A 106 -16.76 -12.51 -12.16
N TYR A 107 -15.65 -13.25 -12.03
CA TYR A 107 -15.06 -14.05 -13.12
C TYR A 107 -16.04 -15.09 -13.66
N HIS A 108 -16.68 -15.89 -12.79
CA HIS A 108 -17.67 -16.87 -13.21
C HIS A 108 -18.92 -16.23 -13.81
N ALA A 109 -19.38 -15.10 -13.27
CA ALA A 109 -20.51 -14.36 -13.83
C ALA A 109 -20.19 -13.85 -15.26
N MET A 110 -18.99 -13.29 -15.49
CA MET A 110 -18.56 -12.83 -16.82
C MET A 110 -18.44 -13.99 -17.81
N ASN A 111 -17.88 -15.12 -17.38
CA ASN A 111 -17.78 -16.32 -18.22
C ASN A 111 -19.16 -16.93 -18.54
N PHE A 112 -20.13 -16.86 -17.61
CA PHE A 112 -21.51 -17.28 -17.87
C PHE A 112 -22.16 -16.46 -19.00
N PHE A 113 -21.86 -15.16 -19.09
CA PHE A 113 -22.27 -14.30 -20.20
C PHE A 113 -21.38 -14.41 -21.45
N HIS A 114 -20.50 -15.40 -21.53
CA HIS A 114 -19.55 -15.62 -22.64
C HIS A 114 -18.58 -14.44 -22.88
N LEU A 115 -18.33 -13.63 -21.84
CA LEU A 115 -17.28 -12.62 -21.85
C LEU A 115 -16.01 -13.24 -21.24
N THR A 116 -15.21 -13.89 -22.09
CA THR A 116 -14.00 -14.60 -21.66
C THR A 116 -12.90 -13.60 -21.26
N ILE A 117 -12.83 -13.27 -19.98
CA ILE A 117 -11.83 -12.36 -19.40
C ILE A 117 -10.91 -13.17 -18.50
N ASP A 118 -9.59 -12.97 -18.62
CA ASP A 118 -8.59 -13.57 -17.74
C ASP A 118 -8.81 -13.14 -16.27
N VAL A 119 -8.64 -14.07 -15.33
CA VAL A 119 -8.72 -13.83 -13.87
C VAL A 119 -7.82 -12.67 -13.47
N ARG A 120 -6.63 -12.54 -14.09
CA ARG A 120 -5.71 -11.42 -13.82
C ARG A 120 -6.37 -10.06 -14.07
N ASN A 121 -7.08 -9.90 -15.18
CA ASN A 121 -7.73 -8.63 -15.51
C ASN A 121 -8.87 -8.32 -14.53
N VAL A 122 -9.63 -9.34 -14.11
CA VAL A 122 -10.65 -9.17 -13.06
C VAL A 122 -10.02 -8.67 -11.76
N CYS A 123 -8.90 -9.27 -11.33
CA CYS A 123 -8.19 -8.83 -10.12
C CYS A 123 -7.67 -7.39 -10.22
N VAL A 124 -7.12 -6.98 -11.37
CA VAL A 124 -6.58 -5.61 -11.56
C VAL A 124 -7.70 -4.57 -11.57
N PHE A 125 -8.82 -4.83 -12.25
CA PHE A 125 -9.93 -3.86 -12.39
C PHE A 125 -10.95 -3.89 -11.25
N LEU A 126 -10.82 -4.80 -10.28
CA LEU A 126 -11.72 -4.88 -9.11
C LEU A 126 -11.64 -3.61 -8.24
N ALA A 127 -10.45 -3.11 -7.95
CA ALA A 127 -10.29 -1.94 -7.08
C ALA A 127 -10.89 -0.64 -7.69
N PRO A 128 -10.66 -0.30 -8.98
CA PRO A 128 -11.36 0.79 -9.64
C PRO A 128 -12.89 0.64 -9.61
N LEU A 129 -13.42 -0.56 -9.85
CA LEU A 129 -14.86 -0.83 -9.82
C LEU A 129 -15.46 -0.56 -8.44
N PHE A 130 -14.85 -1.09 -7.38
CA PHE A 130 -15.32 -0.86 -6.02
C PHE A 130 -15.16 0.59 -5.58
N SER A 131 -14.18 1.33 -6.11
CA SER A 131 -14.12 2.77 -5.85
C SER A 131 -15.31 3.54 -6.40
N SER A 132 -15.84 3.17 -7.56
CA SER A 132 -17.06 3.79 -8.10
C SER A 132 -18.26 3.50 -7.22
N PHE A 133 -18.37 2.28 -6.70
CA PHE A 133 -19.40 1.93 -5.72
C PHE A 133 -19.24 2.70 -4.41
N THR A 134 -18.01 2.89 -3.90
CA THR A 134 -17.75 3.69 -2.71
C THR A 134 -18.27 5.12 -2.87
N THR A 135 -18.12 5.76 -4.03
CA THR A 135 -18.67 7.11 -4.29
C THR A 135 -20.19 7.16 -4.08
N ILE A 136 -20.91 6.15 -4.58
CA ILE A 136 -22.37 6.06 -4.45
C ILE A 136 -22.76 5.80 -2.99
N VAL A 137 -22.08 4.87 -2.32
CA VAL A 137 -22.32 4.56 -0.90
C VAL A 137 -22.07 5.77 -0.02
N THR A 138 -20.98 6.53 -0.23
CA THR A 138 -20.67 7.75 0.53
C THR A 138 -21.74 8.83 0.32
N PHE A 139 -22.31 8.96 -0.88
CA PHE A 139 -23.41 9.89 -1.12
C PHE A 139 -24.65 9.53 -0.30
N TYR A 140 -25.08 8.26 -0.33
CA TYR A 140 -26.23 7.82 0.47
C TYR A 140 -25.96 7.92 1.97
N PHE A 141 -24.75 7.55 2.41
CA PHE A 141 -24.33 7.71 3.80
C PHE A 141 -24.43 9.16 4.26
N THR A 142 -23.98 10.12 3.44
CA THR A 142 -24.04 11.55 3.76
C THR A 142 -25.47 12.11 3.71
N LYS A 143 -26.31 11.58 2.82
CA LYS A 143 -27.72 11.95 2.71
C LYS A 143 -28.53 11.48 3.92
N GLU A 144 -28.26 10.27 4.39
CA GLU A 144 -28.96 9.59 5.48
C GLU A 144 -28.39 9.92 6.86
N LEU A 145 -27.61 10.99 7.03
CA LEU A 145 -27.16 11.51 8.35
C LEU A 145 -28.31 12.02 9.24
N LYS A 146 -29.53 11.53 9.03
CA LYS A 146 -30.70 11.67 9.88
C LYS A 146 -31.22 10.34 10.46
N VAL A 147 -30.74 9.16 10.07
CA VAL A 147 -31.24 7.83 10.53
C VAL A 147 -30.14 6.78 10.29
N SER A 148 -29.68 5.87 11.15
CA SER A 148 -29.92 5.47 12.55
C SER A 148 -28.73 4.63 13.02
N ILE A 149 -28.44 4.71 14.32
CA ILE A 149 -27.48 3.92 15.14
C ILE A 149 -27.71 2.38 15.10
N LEU A 150 -28.74 1.90 14.41
CA LEU A 150 -29.21 0.51 14.42
C LEU A 150 -28.16 -0.51 13.96
N VAL A 151 -27.29 -0.19 12.99
CA VAL A 151 -26.27 -1.14 12.50
C VAL A 151 -25.10 -1.29 13.49
N PHE A 152 -24.75 -0.22 14.21
CA PHE A 152 -23.70 -0.24 15.23
C PHE A 152 -24.20 -0.90 16.53
N GLY A 153 -25.46 -0.62 16.91
CA GLY A 153 -26.10 -1.25 18.06
C GLY A 153 -26.27 -2.76 17.92
N PHE A 154 -26.56 -3.26 16.71
CA PHE A 154 -26.70 -4.70 16.47
C PHE A 154 -25.37 -5.46 16.62
N ASN A 155 -24.25 -4.86 16.22
CA ASN A 155 -22.92 -5.45 16.36
C ASN A 155 -22.41 -5.35 17.81
N CYS A 156 -22.56 -4.20 18.47
CA CYS A 156 -22.20 -4.06 19.88
C CYS A 156 -23.04 -4.97 20.79
N GLY A 157 -24.34 -5.06 20.56
CA GLY A 157 -25.22 -5.96 21.33
C GLY A 157 -24.88 -7.44 21.16
N TYR A 158 -24.39 -7.84 19.98
CA TYR A 158 -23.88 -9.20 19.75
C TYR A 158 -22.60 -9.48 20.56
N VAL A 159 -21.68 -8.52 20.62
CA VAL A 159 -20.43 -8.65 21.39
C VAL A 159 -20.70 -8.67 22.90
N GLU A 160 -21.60 -7.81 23.37
CA GLU A 160 -22.01 -7.73 24.78
C GLU A 160 -22.76 -8.99 25.22
N TYR A 161 -23.63 -9.53 24.35
CA TYR A 161 -24.28 -10.83 24.54
C TYR A 161 -23.27 -11.99 24.56
N PHE A 162 -22.27 -11.98 23.67
CA PHE A 162 -21.25 -13.02 23.62
C PHE A 162 -20.33 -13.03 24.86
N LEU A 163 -19.96 -11.84 25.35
CA LEU A 163 -19.18 -11.65 26.58
C LEU A 163 -19.95 -12.08 27.84
N PHE A 164 -21.28 -11.92 27.85
CA PHE A 164 -22.12 -12.30 28.99
C PHE A 164 -22.43 -13.81 29.03
N VAL A 165 -22.53 -14.45 27.86
CA VAL A 165 -22.92 -15.88 27.74
C VAL A 165 -21.75 -16.84 27.94
N TYR A 166 -20.51 -16.44 27.64
CA TYR A 166 -19.34 -17.30 27.78
C TYR A 166 -18.29 -16.67 28.72
N PRO A 167 -18.22 -17.05 30.00
CA PRO A 167 -17.09 -16.72 30.85
C PRO A 167 -15.87 -17.53 30.39
N VAL A 168 -15.21 -17.06 29.33
CA VAL A 168 -13.94 -17.59 28.84
C VAL A 168 -12.82 -16.75 29.45
N GLU A 169 -11.69 -17.37 29.76
CA GLU A 169 -10.44 -16.61 29.97
C GLU A 169 -10.12 -15.83 28.69
N ILE A 170 -10.46 -14.54 28.68
CA ILE A 170 -10.29 -13.68 27.51
C ILE A 170 -8.80 -13.45 27.29
N ALA A 171 -8.30 -13.86 26.12
CA ALA A 171 -6.93 -13.59 25.72
C ALA A 171 -6.64 -12.07 25.71
N PRO A 172 -5.43 -11.64 26.13
CA PRO A 172 -5.08 -10.22 26.11
C PRO A 172 -5.01 -9.67 24.68
N TRP A 173 -4.95 -8.34 24.57
CA TRP A 173 -4.76 -7.64 23.30
C TRP A 173 -3.57 -8.20 22.53
N THR A 174 -3.78 -8.53 21.25
CA THR A 174 -2.67 -8.94 20.39
C THR A 174 -1.69 -7.77 20.19
N GLY A 175 -0.40 -8.07 20.02
CA GLY A 175 0.65 -7.05 19.93
C GLY A 175 0.42 -5.99 18.83
N ARG A 176 -0.20 -6.36 17.70
CA ARG A 176 -0.54 -5.43 16.60
C ARG A 176 -1.63 -4.43 16.97
N PHE A 177 -2.63 -4.83 17.75
CA PHE A 177 -3.66 -3.90 18.24
C PHE A 177 -3.13 -3.07 19.41
N TYR A 178 -2.34 -3.69 20.29
CA TYR A 178 -1.73 -3.00 21.43
C TYR A 178 -0.77 -1.89 20.98
N SER A 179 -0.01 -2.08 19.90
CA SER A 179 0.88 -1.05 19.35
C SER A 179 0.16 0.19 18.82
N LEU A 180 -1.15 0.11 18.55
CA LEU A 180 -1.95 1.29 18.17
C LEU A 180 -2.35 2.14 19.38
N LEU A 181 -2.36 1.54 20.58
CA LEU A 181 -2.64 2.22 21.84
C LEU A 181 -1.35 2.71 22.50
N ASP A 182 -0.31 1.87 22.50
CA ASP A 182 1.06 2.23 22.90
C ASP A 182 2.02 2.13 21.69
N PRO A 183 2.32 3.26 21.02
CA PRO A 183 3.21 3.27 19.86
C PRO A 183 4.66 2.90 20.20
N SER A 184 5.04 2.87 21.48
CA SER A 184 6.41 2.55 21.89
C SER A 184 6.65 1.03 21.97
N TYR A 185 5.59 0.25 22.20
CA TYR A 185 5.70 -1.19 22.46
C TYR A 185 6.31 -1.96 21.28
N ALA A 186 5.84 -1.71 20.05
CA ALA A 186 6.34 -2.42 18.88
C ALA A 186 7.83 -2.17 18.63
N LYS A 187 8.26 -0.91 18.74
CA LYS A 187 9.66 -0.52 18.53
C LYS A 187 10.62 -1.18 19.52
N ASN A 188 10.20 -1.33 20.78
CA ASN A 188 11.06 -1.82 21.84
C ASN A 188 11.05 -3.35 21.96
N ASN A 189 9.92 -4.01 21.67
CA ASN A 189 9.75 -5.44 22.00
C ASN A 189 9.59 -6.35 20.77
N ILE A 190 9.11 -5.82 19.63
CA ILE A 190 8.79 -6.64 18.45
C ILE A 190 9.37 -5.98 17.19
N PRO A 191 10.67 -6.18 16.89
CA PRO A 191 11.35 -5.49 15.80
C PRO A 191 10.72 -5.75 14.43
N ILE A 192 10.07 -6.91 14.23
CA ILE A 192 9.41 -7.24 12.97
C ILE A 192 8.21 -6.33 12.68
N ILE A 193 7.42 -5.94 13.70
CA ILE A 193 6.30 -5.00 13.49
C ILE A 193 6.85 -3.60 13.19
N ALA A 194 7.88 -3.17 13.90
CA ALA A 194 8.50 -1.85 13.68
C ALA A 194 9.25 -1.74 12.34
N SER A 195 9.65 -2.87 11.74
CA SER A 195 10.41 -2.89 10.48
C SER A 195 9.59 -2.49 9.25
N VAL A 196 8.26 -2.60 9.30
CA VAL A 196 7.40 -2.21 8.17
C VAL A 196 7.27 -0.69 8.13
N SER A 197 7.59 -0.09 6.99
CA SER A 197 7.51 1.36 6.79
C SER A 197 6.10 1.92 7.04
N GLU A 198 5.06 1.15 6.75
CA GLU A 198 3.66 1.53 6.95
C GLU A 198 3.25 1.69 8.42
N HIS A 199 4.00 1.08 9.36
CA HIS A 199 3.74 1.16 10.80
C HIS A 199 4.31 2.42 11.45
N GLN A 200 5.04 3.24 10.69
CA GLN A 200 5.60 4.49 11.19
C GLN A 200 4.50 5.55 11.42
N PRO A 201 4.74 6.52 12.33
CA PRO A 201 3.82 7.63 12.54
C PRO A 201 3.79 8.59 11.35
N THR A 202 2.65 9.22 11.12
CA THR A 202 2.46 10.19 10.03
C THR A 202 2.98 11.57 10.41
N THR A 203 3.68 12.22 9.49
CA THR A 203 4.02 13.65 9.62
C THR A 203 2.88 14.53 9.08
N TRP A 204 2.84 15.81 9.51
CA TRP A 204 1.85 16.78 9.03
C TRP A 204 1.91 16.99 7.50
N SER A 205 3.12 16.84 6.91
CA SER A 205 3.34 16.94 5.47
C SER A 205 2.56 15.86 4.71
N SER A 206 2.52 14.63 5.22
CA SER A 206 1.72 13.54 4.63
C SER A 206 0.22 13.83 4.71
N PHE A 207 -0.27 14.33 5.86
CA PHE A 207 -1.69 14.73 5.95
C PHE A 207 -2.06 15.79 4.93
N TYR A 208 -1.19 16.79 4.71
CA TYR A 208 -1.45 17.86 3.74
C TYR A 208 -1.35 17.34 2.30
N PHE A 209 -0.36 16.50 2.03
CA PHE A 209 -0.16 15.89 0.72
C PHE A 209 -1.37 15.05 0.29
N ASP A 210 -1.94 14.27 1.21
CA ASP A 210 -3.04 13.35 0.92
C ASP A 210 -4.41 14.07 0.87
N LEU A 211 -4.65 15.04 1.76
CA LEU A 211 -6.00 15.59 2.00
C LEU A 211 -6.17 17.06 1.58
N GLN A 212 -5.08 17.80 1.37
CA GLN A 212 -5.03 19.21 0.95
C GLN A 212 -6.16 20.08 1.54
N LEU A 213 -7.24 20.36 0.79
CA LEU A 213 -8.35 21.23 1.20
C LEU A 213 -9.17 20.64 2.35
N LEU A 214 -9.33 19.31 2.39
CA LEU A 214 -10.13 18.61 3.39
C LEU A 214 -9.57 18.80 4.79
N MET A 215 -8.25 18.93 4.94
CA MET A 215 -7.61 19.23 6.22
C MET A 215 -8.18 20.51 6.86
N PHE A 216 -8.40 21.56 6.07
CA PHE A 216 -8.92 22.84 6.55
C PHE A 216 -10.44 22.85 6.72
N LEU A 217 -11.17 22.09 5.90
CA LEU A 217 -12.63 21.99 5.99
C LEU A 217 -13.09 21.08 7.12
N PHE A 218 -12.25 20.16 7.59
CA PHE A 218 -12.61 19.20 8.62
C PHE A 218 -13.03 19.86 9.95
N PRO A 219 -12.27 20.83 10.53
CA PRO A 219 -12.71 21.54 11.73
C PRO A 219 -14.03 22.30 11.53
N VAL A 220 -14.27 22.84 10.32
CA VAL A 220 -15.52 23.53 9.98
C VAL A 220 -16.70 22.55 9.96
N GLY A 221 -16.51 21.37 9.37
CA GLY A 221 -17.49 20.29 9.37
C GLY A 221 -17.83 19.83 10.80
N LEU A 222 -16.82 19.62 11.64
CA LEU A 222 -17.01 19.28 13.05
C LEU A 222 -17.80 20.36 13.79
N TYR A 223 -17.44 21.63 13.59
CA TYR A 223 -18.16 22.75 14.21
C TYR A 223 -19.66 22.70 13.89
N TYR A 224 -20.04 22.50 12.62
CA TYR A 224 -21.45 22.37 12.25
C TYR A 224 -22.12 21.14 12.88
N CYS A 225 -21.41 20.02 13.01
CA CYS A 225 -21.93 18.83 13.69
C CYS A 225 -22.17 19.08 15.19
N PHE A 226 -21.28 19.83 15.86
CA PHE A 226 -21.46 20.23 17.27
C PHE A 226 -22.59 21.23 17.47
N THR A 227 -22.85 22.13 16.52
CA THR A 227 -23.98 23.08 16.64
C THR A 227 -25.35 22.41 16.54
N LYS A 228 -25.43 21.26 15.86
CA LYS A 228 -26.66 20.47 15.71
C LYS A 228 -26.42 19.05 16.20
N LEU A 229 -26.45 18.86 17.50
CA LEU A 229 -26.30 17.53 18.10
C LEU A 229 -27.52 16.66 17.79
N THR A 230 -27.34 15.77 16.82
CA THR A 230 -28.24 14.66 16.52
C THR A 230 -27.47 13.37 16.74
N ASP A 231 -28.17 12.27 16.99
CA ASP A 231 -27.58 10.94 17.19
C ASP A 231 -26.59 10.55 16.07
N ALA A 232 -26.93 10.86 14.82
CA ALA A 232 -26.06 10.62 13.67
C ALA A 232 -24.80 11.52 13.67
N ASN A 233 -24.93 12.78 14.08
CA ASN A 233 -23.79 13.69 14.17
C ASN A 233 -22.84 13.32 15.31
N ILE A 234 -23.35 12.81 16.43
CA ILE A 234 -22.52 12.29 17.52
C ILE A 234 -21.68 11.11 17.02
N PHE A 235 -22.28 10.20 16.26
CA PHE A 235 -21.56 9.08 15.64
C PHE A 235 -20.42 9.56 14.73
N ILE A 236 -20.68 10.53 13.85
CA ILE A 236 -19.65 11.09 12.96
C ILE A 236 -18.53 11.79 13.74
N ILE A 237 -18.87 12.55 14.79
CA ILE A 237 -17.87 13.24 15.62
C ILE A 237 -16.95 12.20 16.26
N MET A 238 -17.51 11.15 16.86
CA MET A 238 -16.72 10.06 17.44
C MET A 238 -15.86 9.37 16.39
N TYR A 239 -16.44 9.03 15.23
CA TYR A 239 -15.70 8.41 14.14
C TYR A 239 -14.54 9.28 13.64
N GLY A 240 -14.75 10.59 13.51
CA GLY A 240 -13.71 11.54 13.09
C GLY A 240 -12.58 11.70 14.11
N VAL A 241 -12.91 11.89 15.39
CA VAL A 241 -11.91 12.05 16.46
C VAL A 241 -11.07 10.78 16.62
N THR A 242 -11.72 9.61 16.66
CA THR A 242 -11.03 8.33 16.78
C THR A 242 -10.16 8.03 15.55
N SER A 243 -10.65 8.31 14.33
CA SER A 243 -9.87 8.08 13.11
C SER A 243 -8.65 8.99 12.99
N ILE A 244 -8.76 10.25 13.43
CA ILE A 244 -7.61 11.17 13.43
C ILE A 244 -6.52 10.69 14.37
N TYR A 245 -6.88 10.22 15.57
CA TYR A 245 -5.91 9.67 16.51
C TYR A 245 -5.15 8.50 15.89
N PHE A 246 -5.88 7.51 15.34
CA PHE A 246 -5.26 6.32 14.75
C PHE A 246 -4.45 6.63 13.48
N ALA A 247 -4.91 7.55 12.62
CA ALA A 247 -4.13 8.00 11.48
C ALA A 247 -2.85 8.72 11.91
N GLY A 248 -2.88 9.45 13.03
CA GLY A 248 -1.69 10.09 13.61
C GLY A 248 -0.64 9.09 14.11
N VAL A 249 -1.09 7.96 14.66
CA VAL A 249 -0.21 6.91 15.19
C VAL A 249 0.43 6.08 14.07
N MET A 250 -0.30 5.82 12.98
CA MET A 250 0.15 4.89 11.92
C MET A 250 -0.28 5.34 10.51
N VAL A 251 0.69 5.43 9.58
CA VAL A 251 0.48 5.87 8.19
C VAL A 251 -0.61 5.09 7.46
N ARG A 252 -0.65 3.77 7.60
CA ARG A 252 -1.66 2.93 6.92
C ARG A 252 -3.11 3.27 7.30
N LEU A 253 -3.35 3.79 8.51
CA LEU A 253 -4.70 4.11 9.00
C LEU A 253 -5.24 5.43 8.44
N MET A 254 -4.43 6.17 7.68
CA MET A 254 -4.87 7.30 6.87
C MET A 254 -6.01 6.93 5.90
N LEU A 255 -6.01 5.69 5.39
CA LEU A 255 -7.07 5.16 4.53
C LEU A 255 -8.45 5.16 5.22
N VAL A 256 -8.49 4.91 6.53
CA VAL A 256 -9.73 4.88 7.33
C VAL A 256 -10.21 6.29 7.68
N LEU A 257 -9.29 7.25 7.74
CA LEU A 257 -9.59 8.66 7.97
C LEU A 257 -10.23 9.32 6.74
N ALA A 258 -9.78 8.98 5.53
CA ALA A 258 -10.20 9.65 4.30
C ALA A 258 -11.74 9.72 4.08
N PRO A 259 -12.54 8.65 4.30
CA PRO A 259 -13.99 8.71 4.17
C PRO A 259 -14.64 9.76 5.10
N VAL A 260 -14.20 9.85 6.37
CA VAL A 260 -14.77 10.82 7.33
C VAL A 260 -14.40 12.24 6.94
N MET A 261 -13.16 12.45 6.51
CA MET A 261 -12.68 13.74 6.05
C MET A 261 -13.50 14.25 4.86
N CYS A 262 -13.84 13.36 3.91
CA CYS A 262 -14.72 13.68 2.79
C CYS A 262 -16.14 14.04 3.24
N VAL A 263 -16.73 13.30 4.18
CA VAL A 263 -18.08 13.57 4.70
C VAL A 263 -18.13 14.90 5.46
N LEU A 264 -17.25 15.10 6.44
CA LEU A 264 -17.20 16.32 7.25
C LEU A 264 -16.76 17.54 6.42
N GLY A 265 -15.78 17.38 5.54
CA GLY A 265 -15.36 18.41 4.60
C GLY A 265 -16.49 18.80 3.64
N GLY A 266 -17.27 17.81 3.17
CA GLY A 266 -18.47 18.02 2.37
C GLY A 266 -19.56 18.79 3.10
N ILE A 267 -19.85 18.44 4.37
CA ILE A 267 -20.79 19.16 5.23
C ILE A 267 -20.34 20.61 5.44
N GLY A 268 -19.06 20.82 5.77
CA GLY A 268 -18.48 22.14 5.97
C GLY A 268 -18.60 23.01 4.71
N MET A 269 -18.17 22.48 3.57
CA MET A 269 -18.28 23.15 2.27
C MET A 269 -19.73 23.47 1.90
N SER A 270 -20.63 22.48 2.06
CA SER A 270 -22.06 22.65 1.75
C SER A 270 -22.72 23.71 2.62
N ALA A 271 -22.38 23.78 3.91
CA ALA A 271 -22.94 24.77 4.84
C ALA A 271 -22.50 26.19 4.48
N VAL A 272 -21.23 26.36 4.13
CA VAL A 272 -20.69 27.65 3.68
C VAL A 272 -21.36 28.07 2.36
N LEU A 273 -21.38 27.20 1.35
CA LEU A 273 -22.03 27.49 0.06
C LEU A 273 -23.51 27.84 0.23
N THR A 274 -24.26 27.06 1.01
CA THR A 274 -25.70 27.32 1.24
C THR A 274 -25.95 28.68 1.91
N THR A 275 -25.05 29.12 2.79
CA THR A 275 -25.19 30.39 3.50
C THR A 275 -24.93 31.58 2.57
N TYR A 276 -23.91 31.51 1.73
CA TYR A 276 -23.58 32.60 0.81
C TYR A 276 -24.44 32.61 -0.46
N MET A 277 -24.84 31.46 -1.01
CA MET A 277 -25.72 31.40 -2.19
C MET A 277 -27.13 31.95 -1.89
N LYS A 278 -27.67 31.72 -0.68
CA LYS A 278 -28.93 32.35 -0.25
C LYS A 278 -28.89 33.88 -0.24
N ASN A 279 -27.71 34.46 -0.03
CA ASN A 279 -27.53 35.91 -0.08
C ASN A 279 -27.52 36.44 -1.53
N LEU A 280 -27.14 35.61 -2.52
CA LEU A 280 -27.20 35.95 -3.95
C LEU A 280 -28.62 35.82 -4.52
N ASP A 281 -29.42 34.84 -4.06
CA ASP A 281 -30.78 34.54 -4.56
C ASP A 281 -31.86 35.53 -4.11
N ASN A 282 -31.50 36.57 -3.35
CA ASN A 282 -32.43 37.58 -2.86
C ASN A 282 -32.76 38.79 -3.80
N PRO A 283 -32.80 38.71 -5.16
CA PRO A 283 -33.41 39.76 -6.00
C PRO A 283 -34.93 39.65 -6.15
N MET A 284 -35.56 38.52 -5.80
CA MET A 284 -36.93 38.17 -6.25
C MET A 284 -38.05 38.27 -5.21
N ARG A 285 -37.81 38.86 -4.03
CA ARG A 285 -38.89 39.18 -3.06
C ARG A 285 -39.32 40.65 -3.12
N LYS A 286 -39.58 41.16 -4.33
CA LYS A 286 -40.38 42.37 -4.53
C LYS A 286 -41.86 41.99 -4.43
N GLU A 287 -42.42 42.09 -3.22
CA GLU A 287 -43.67 42.84 -3.02
C GLU A 287 -44.07 42.92 -1.53
N LYS A 288 -44.35 44.16 -1.13
CA LYS A 288 -45.07 44.62 0.07
C LYS A 288 -44.41 44.41 1.44
N LYS A 289 -43.59 45.39 1.83
CA LYS A 289 -43.96 46.34 2.89
C LYS A 289 -43.08 47.59 2.86
N SER A 290 -43.74 48.74 2.87
CA SER A 290 -43.15 50.07 2.91
C SER A 290 -42.56 50.40 4.29
N VAL A 291 -41.64 51.37 4.27
CA VAL A 291 -41.21 52.26 5.35
C VAL A 291 -39.88 51.92 6.10
N LYS A 292 -38.84 52.68 5.69
CA LYS A 292 -37.71 53.27 6.45
C LYS A 292 -36.74 52.37 7.24
N LYS A 293 -35.56 52.12 6.65
CA LYS A 293 -34.27 52.77 7.01
C LYS A 293 -33.19 52.30 6.03
N ILE A 294 -32.22 53.18 5.80
CA ILE A 294 -31.04 53.01 4.95
C ILE A 294 -30.32 51.68 5.27
N GLU A 295 -30.19 50.79 4.28
CA GLU A 295 -29.11 49.78 4.26
C GLU A 295 -28.28 49.98 2.98
N SER A 296 -27.32 50.91 3.05
CA SER A 296 -26.22 51.03 2.08
C SER A 296 -25.28 49.80 2.09
N ASN A 297 -25.55 48.80 2.94
CA ASN A 297 -24.77 47.57 3.11
C ASN A 297 -25.26 46.38 2.26
N TYR A 298 -26.35 46.52 1.50
CA TYR A 298 -26.90 45.43 0.68
C TYR A 298 -26.05 45.07 -0.57
N PRO A 299 -25.51 46.05 -1.34
CA PRO A 299 -24.62 45.76 -2.46
C PRO A 299 -23.33 45.07 -2.03
N LEU A 300 -22.73 45.55 -0.93
CA LEU A 300 -21.49 44.98 -0.37
C LEU A 300 -21.68 43.52 0.07
N LYS A 301 -22.82 43.17 0.66
CA LYS A 301 -23.13 41.77 1.05
C LYS A 301 -23.25 40.83 -0.16
N ASN A 302 -23.81 41.30 -1.28
CA ASN A 302 -23.93 40.50 -2.50
C ASN A 302 -22.56 40.34 -3.20
N GLU A 303 -21.76 41.41 -3.25
CA GLU A 303 -20.40 41.38 -3.77
C GLU A 303 -19.49 40.45 -2.94
N ILE A 304 -19.57 40.53 -1.60
CA ILE A 304 -18.85 39.63 -0.68
C ILE A 304 -19.27 38.17 -0.91
N ALA A 305 -20.57 37.90 -0.99
CA ALA A 305 -21.06 36.54 -1.19
C ALA A 305 -20.61 35.97 -2.55
N THR A 306 -20.62 36.78 -3.61
CA THR A 306 -20.12 36.40 -4.93
C THR A 306 -18.61 36.12 -4.89
N CYS A 307 -17.85 36.97 -4.19
CA CYS A 307 -16.41 36.79 -3.99
C CYS A 307 -16.10 35.47 -3.26
N VAL A 308 -16.82 35.18 -2.17
CA VAL A 308 -16.63 33.93 -1.40
C VAL A 308 -16.97 32.70 -2.24
N VAL A 309 -18.06 32.71 -2.99
CA VAL A 309 -18.43 31.58 -3.87
C VAL A 309 -17.38 31.37 -4.97
N CYS A 310 -16.88 32.46 -5.56
CA CYS A 310 -15.81 32.39 -6.56
C CYS A 310 -14.52 31.81 -5.96
N LEU A 311 -14.11 32.29 -4.79
CA LEU A 311 -12.92 31.82 -4.07
C LEU A 311 -13.01 30.33 -3.69
N LEU A 312 -14.17 29.87 -3.21
CA LEU A 312 -14.40 28.44 -2.93
C LEU A 312 -14.34 27.60 -4.21
N THR A 313 -14.86 28.12 -5.32
CA THR A 313 -14.79 27.44 -6.63
C THR A 313 -13.32 27.30 -7.08
N VAL A 314 -12.50 28.34 -6.92
CA VAL A 314 -11.06 28.28 -7.20
C VAL A 314 -10.36 27.23 -6.34
N PHE A 315 -10.68 27.16 -5.04
CA PHE A 315 -10.11 26.12 -4.17
C PHE A 315 -10.52 24.70 -4.58
N LEU A 316 -11.76 24.48 -5.03
CA LEU A 316 -12.20 23.17 -5.53
C LEU A 316 -11.50 22.77 -6.84
N LEU A 317 -11.26 23.73 -7.73
CA LEU A 317 -10.49 23.50 -8.95
C LEU A 317 -9.02 23.15 -8.62
N TYR A 318 -8.41 23.90 -7.69
CA TYR A 318 -7.05 23.62 -7.24
C TYR A 318 -6.94 22.26 -6.54
N TYR A 319 -7.92 21.90 -5.70
CA TYR A 319 -8.00 20.58 -5.06
C TYR A 319 -8.05 19.45 -6.10
N THR A 320 -8.87 19.62 -7.15
CA THR A 320 -8.97 18.63 -8.24
C THR A 320 -7.65 18.49 -9.00
N TYR A 321 -6.97 19.60 -9.27
CA TYR A 321 -5.64 19.60 -9.89
C TYR A 321 -4.61 18.88 -9.01
N HIS A 322 -4.56 19.21 -7.71
CA HIS A 322 -3.66 18.58 -6.74
C HIS A 322 -3.88 17.06 -6.67
N CYS A 323 -5.12 16.60 -6.51
CA CYS A 323 -5.44 15.17 -6.47
C CYS A 323 -5.00 14.45 -7.77
N THR A 324 -5.18 15.09 -8.92
CA THR A 324 -4.76 14.53 -10.21
C THR A 324 -3.24 14.44 -10.32
N TRP A 325 -2.53 15.50 -9.92
CA TRP A 325 -1.07 15.55 -9.92
C TRP A 325 -0.46 14.52 -8.96
N VAL A 326 -0.96 14.44 -7.72
CA VAL A 326 -0.50 13.47 -6.71
C VAL A 326 -0.73 12.03 -7.19
N THR A 327 -1.91 11.73 -7.73
CA THR A 327 -2.20 10.38 -8.25
C THR A 327 -1.29 10.02 -9.42
N SER A 328 -1.06 10.98 -10.32
CA SER A 328 -0.22 10.81 -11.50
C SER A 328 1.25 10.62 -11.13
N GLU A 329 1.85 11.49 -10.32
CA GLU A 329 3.30 11.48 -10.13
C GLU A 329 3.77 10.65 -8.94
N ALA A 330 2.99 10.55 -7.86
CA ALA A 330 3.43 9.88 -6.64
C ALA A 330 2.90 8.44 -6.52
N TYR A 331 1.58 8.24 -6.63
CA TYR A 331 0.98 6.93 -6.37
C TYR A 331 0.97 5.97 -7.56
N SER A 332 1.06 6.47 -8.81
CA SER A 332 1.00 5.62 -10.01
C SER A 332 2.35 5.08 -10.47
N SER A 333 3.14 4.51 -9.54
CA SER A 333 4.41 3.86 -9.85
C SER A 333 4.36 2.35 -9.55
N PRO A 334 4.70 1.47 -10.50
CA PRO A 334 4.86 0.04 -10.24
C PRO A 334 6.10 -0.21 -9.38
N SER A 335 6.02 -1.19 -8.48
CA SER A 335 7.15 -1.62 -7.66
C SER A 335 8.00 -2.71 -8.32
N ILE A 336 7.43 -3.45 -9.28
CA ILE A 336 8.12 -4.56 -9.95
C ILE A 336 8.97 -4.12 -11.15
N VAL A 337 8.55 -3.05 -11.81
CA VAL A 337 9.26 -2.44 -12.92
C VAL A 337 9.80 -1.12 -12.45
N LEU A 338 11.12 -0.97 -12.42
CA LEU A 338 11.74 0.29 -12.04
C LEU A 338 11.81 1.20 -13.26
N SER A 339 11.51 2.48 -13.08
CA SER A 339 11.64 3.45 -14.15
C SER A 339 12.59 4.56 -13.75
N ALA A 340 13.62 4.80 -14.55
CA ALA A 340 14.49 5.96 -14.44
C ALA A 340 14.26 6.91 -15.61
N ARG A 341 14.63 8.18 -15.41
CA ARG A 341 14.68 9.18 -16.47
C ARG A 341 16.12 9.33 -16.93
N GLY A 342 16.36 9.14 -18.23
CA GLY A 342 17.64 9.45 -18.87
C GLY A 342 17.90 10.96 -18.87
N GLY A 343 19.17 11.35 -19.10
CA GLY A 343 19.55 12.77 -19.17
C GLY A 343 18.87 13.53 -20.32
N ASP A 344 18.35 12.83 -21.32
CA ASP A 344 17.58 13.34 -22.45
C ASP A 344 16.06 13.43 -22.17
N GLY A 345 15.61 13.02 -20.98
CA GLY A 345 14.20 12.94 -20.60
C GLY A 345 13.48 11.67 -21.09
N SER A 346 14.19 10.75 -21.77
CA SER A 346 13.64 9.44 -22.10
C SER A 346 13.40 8.61 -20.84
N ARG A 347 12.38 7.76 -20.85
CA ARG A 347 12.08 6.86 -19.74
C ARG A 347 12.74 5.51 -20.00
N ILE A 348 13.73 5.16 -19.20
CA ILE A 348 14.38 3.86 -19.24
C ILE A 348 13.70 2.98 -18.20
N ILE A 349 13.35 1.76 -18.60
CA ILE A 349 12.62 0.81 -17.80
C ILE A 349 13.56 -0.36 -17.49
N PHE A 350 13.76 -0.65 -16.21
CA PHE A 350 14.53 -1.79 -15.74
C PHE A 350 13.57 -2.87 -15.25
N ASP A 351 13.75 -4.08 -15.78
CA ASP A 351 12.85 -5.22 -15.52
C ASP A 351 13.58 -6.45 -14.98
N ASP A 352 14.65 -6.20 -14.22
CA ASP A 352 15.52 -7.22 -13.65
C ASP A 352 14.77 -8.19 -12.72
N PHE A 353 13.75 -7.73 -11.99
CA PHE A 353 12.95 -8.59 -11.11
C PHE A 353 12.24 -9.69 -11.88
N ARG A 354 11.52 -9.34 -12.97
CA ARG A 354 10.81 -10.34 -13.78
C ARG A 354 11.82 -11.25 -14.46
N GLU A 355 12.89 -10.70 -15.03
CA GLU A 355 13.97 -11.49 -15.63
C GLU A 355 14.51 -12.57 -14.68
N ALA A 356 14.90 -12.20 -13.46
CA ALA A 356 15.41 -13.13 -12.46
C ALA A 356 14.39 -14.19 -12.04
N TYR A 357 13.13 -13.78 -11.81
CA TYR A 357 12.07 -14.74 -11.46
C TYR A 357 11.73 -15.69 -12.61
N TYR A 358 11.79 -15.23 -13.87
CA TYR A 358 11.58 -16.07 -15.04
C TYR A 358 12.73 -17.06 -15.26
N TRP A 359 13.97 -16.64 -15.04
CA TRP A 359 15.13 -17.54 -15.04
C TRP A 359 14.95 -18.62 -13.97
N LEU A 360 14.59 -18.23 -12.75
CA LEU A 360 14.39 -19.15 -11.64
C LEU A 360 13.29 -20.18 -11.96
N ARG A 361 12.25 -19.78 -12.69
CA ARG A 361 11.16 -20.66 -13.12
C ARG A 361 11.54 -21.68 -14.20
N HIS A 362 12.40 -21.32 -15.14
CA HIS A 362 12.68 -22.18 -16.31
C HIS A 362 13.99 -22.95 -16.20
N ASN A 363 14.93 -22.50 -15.36
CA ASN A 363 16.29 -23.02 -15.30
C ASN A 363 16.60 -23.80 -14.01
N THR A 364 15.66 -23.91 -13.07
CA THR A 364 15.85 -24.67 -11.83
C THR A 364 14.91 -25.86 -11.74
N PRO A 365 15.25 -26.90 -10.95
CA PRO A 365 14.33 -28.01 -10.65
C PRO A 365 13.00 -27.51 -10.06
N GLU A 366 11.90 -28.21 -10.32
CA GLU A 366 10.56 -27.84 -9.84
C GLU A 366 10.42 -27.90 -8.31
N ASP A 367 11.22 -28.73 -7.64
CA ASP A 367 11.30 -28.90 -6.20
C ASP A 367 12.36 -28.00 -5.54
N ALA A 368 13.01 -27.12 -6.32
CA ALA A 368 14.06 -26.24 -5.80
C ALA A 368 13.50 -25.29 -4.74
N LYS A 369 14.22 -25.20 -3.62
CA LYS A 369 13.90 -24.34 -2.48
C LYS A 369 14.75 -23.08 -2.50
N VAL A 370 14.08 -21.94 -2.45
CA VAL A 370 14.68 -20.62 -2.59
C VAL A 370 14.59 -19.89 -1.25
N MET A 371 15.75 -19.50 -0.71
CA MET A 371 15.85 -18.65 0.47
C MET A 371 15.98 -17.19 0.05
N SER A 372 15.11 -16.33 0.56
CA SER A 372 15.14 -14.87 0.38
C SER A 372 14.70 -14.18 1.67
N TRP A 373 14.81 -12.86 1.72
CA TRP A 373 14.13 -12.10 2.76
C TRP A 373 12.60 -12.22 2.64
N TRP A 374 11.88 -12.00 3.75
CA TRP A 374 10.43 -12.24 3.83
C TRP A 374 9.61 -11.31 2.94
N ASP A 375 10.12 -10.14 2.55
CA ASP A 375 9.42 -9.16 1.68
C ASP A 375 9.05 -9.73 0.30
N TYR A 376 9.87 -10.66 -0.21
CA TYR A 376 9.80 -11.13 -1.61
C TYR A 376 9.07 -12.47 -1.75
N GLY A 377 8.63 -13.10 -0.65
CA GLY A 377 8.09 -14.46 -0.66
C GLY A 377 6.89 -14.63 -1.60
N TYR A 378 5.92 -13.73 -1.50
CA TYR A 378 4.74 -13.75 -2.38
C TYR A 378 5.10 -13.58 -3.86
N GLN A 379 6.07 -12.72 -4.18
CA GLN A 379 6.49 -12.48 -5.56
C GLN A 379 7.19 -13.71 -6.15
N ILE A 380 8.14 -14.31 -5.42
CA ILE A 380 8.84 -15.52 -5.86
C ILE A 380 7.84 -16.64 -6.11
N THR A 381 6.90 -16.86 -5.19
CA THR A 381 5.95 -17.96 -5.33
C THR A 381 4.96 -17.72 -6.48
N ALA A 382 4.53 -16.48 -6.71
CA ALA A 382 3.60 -16.17 -7.79
C ALA A 382 4.25 -16.13 -9.18
N MET A 383 5.49 -15.64 -9.28
CA MET A 383 6.20 -15.46 -10.56
C MET A 383 7.14 -16.61 -10.90
N ALA A 384 8.08 -16.90 -9.99
CA ALA A 384 9.08 -17.94 -10.19
C ALA A 384 8.48 -19.35 -9.99
N ASN A 385 7.37 -19.46 -9.26
CA ASN A 385 6.68 -20.72 -9.00
C ASN A 385 7.61 -21.78 -8.39
N ARG A 386 8.37 -21.37 -7.35
CA ARG A 386 9.28 -22.22 -6.58
C ARG A 386 8.95 -22.19 -5.10
N THR A 387 9.46 -23.21 -4.38
CA THR A 387 9.22 -23.37 -2.95
C THR A 387 10.03 -22.34 -2.17
N ILE A 388 9.40 -21.66 -1.22
CA ILE A 388 10.02 -20.63 -0.37
C ILE A 388 10.04 -21.03 1.10
N LEU A 389 11.04 -20.54 1.84
CA LEU A 389 11.18 -20.78 3.27
C LEU A 389 10.40 -19.77 4.13
N VAL A 390 10.47 -18.49 3.77
CA VAL A 390 9.83 -17.39 4.50
C VAL A 390 8.98 -16.53 3.58
N ASP A 391 7.95 -15.93 4.15
CA ASP A 391 6.89 -15.26 3.38
C ASP A 391 6.35 -14.02 4.11
N ASN A 392 5.67 -13.14 3.38
CA ASN A 392 5.24 -11.82 3.87
C ASN A 392 4.22 -11.88 5.02
N ASN A 393 3.53 -12.99 5.25
CA ASN A 393 2.53 -13.10 6.33
C ASN A 393 3.13 -13.04 7.75
N THR A 394 4.44 -13.29 7.89
CA THR A 394 5.20 -13.15 9.15
C THR A 394 4.55 -13.80 10.39
N TRP A 395 3.95 -14.98 10.24
CA TRP A 395 3.23 -15.65 11.34
C TRP A 395 4.15 -16.43 12.29
N ASN A 396 5.33 -16.85 11.82
CA ASN A 396 6.33 -17.56 12.62
C ASN A 396 7.65 -16.79 12.68
N ASN A 397 7.85 -16.05 13.78
CA ASN A 397 9.02 -15.20 13.98
C ASN A 397 10.33 -15.98 14.16
N THR A 398 10.29 -17.17 14.76
CA THR A 398 11.48 -18.01 14.97
C THR A 398 12.05 -18.50 13.65
N HIS A 399 11.18 -18.83 12.68
CA HIS A 399 11.62 -19.25 11.36
C HIS A 399 12.25 -18.09 10.56
N ILE A 400 11.66 -16.89 10.61
CA ILE A 400 12.25 -15.68 10.00
C ILE A 400 13.58 -15.33 10.68
N SER A 401 13.66 -15.45 12.00
CA SER A 401 14.90 -15.26 12.76
C SER A 401 16.00 -16.22 12.30
N ARG A 402 15.66 -17.48 11.97
CA ARG A 402 16.63 -18.45 11.45
C ARG A 402 17.17 -18.04 10.07
N VAL A 403 16.34 -17.52 9.18
CA VAL A 403 16.79 -16.95 7.90
C VAL A 403 17.64 -15.69 8.12
N GLY A 404 17.24 -14.81 9.03
CA GLY A 404 18.05 -13.63 9.42
C GLY A 404 19.42 -14.02 9.98
N GLN A 405 19.50 -15.09 10.77
CA GLN A 405 20.76 -15.65 11.26
C GLN A 405 21.65 -16.15 10.11
N ALA A 406 21.09 -16.86 9.13
CA ALA A 406 21.83 -17.31 7.96
C ALA A 406 22.39 -16.12 7.16
N MET A 407 21.58 -15.07 6.94
CA MET A 407 22.00 -13.90 6.16
C MET A 407 23.04 -13.03 6.90
N ALA A 408 22.99 -12.96 8.23
CA ALA A 408 23.87 -12.12 9.03
C ALA A 408 25.17 -12.81 9.49
N SER A 409 25.24 -14.14 9.48
CA SER A 409 26.42 -14.87 9.97
C SER A 409 27.55 -14.98 8.95
N SER A 410 28.70 -15.53 9.37
CA SER A 410 29.78 -15.95 8.46
C SER A 410 29.34 -17.12 7.57
N GLU A 411 30.05 -17.33 6.45
CA GLU A 411 29.74 -18.39 5.48
C GLU A 411 29.60 -19.78 6.11
N GLU A 412 30.51 -20.16 7.02
CA GLU A 412 30.52 -21.48 7.68
C GLU A 412 29.22 -21.75 8.45
N LYS A 413 28.84 -20.84 9.34
CA LYS A 413 27.60 -20.96 10.13
C LYS A 413 26.36 -20.84 9.27
N ALA A 414 26.39 -19.95 8.27
CA ALA A 414 25.27 -19.78 7.38
C ALA A 414 25.05 -21.03 6.51
N TYR A 415 26.13 -21.69 6.08
CA TYR A 415 26.07 -22.94 5.34
C TYR A 415 25.44 -24.07 6.16
N GLU A 416 25.80 -24.20 7.44
CA GLU A 416 25.15 -25.13 8.37
C GLU A 416 23.63 -24.91 8.41
N ILE A 417 23.19 -23.65 8.53
CA ILE A 417 21.76 -23.30 8.56
C ILE A 417 21.09 -23.58 7.21
N MET A 418 21.72 -23.23 6.09
CA MET A 418 21.19 -23.48 4.75
C MET A 418 21.03 -24.98 4.48
N ARG A 419 21.96 -25.82 4.99
CA ARG A 419 21.87 -27.28 4.90
C ARG A 419 20.81 -27.85 5.84
N GLU A 420 20.67 -27.35 7.07
CA GLU A 420 19.59 -27.73 8.00
C GLU A 420 18.19 -27.52 7.38
N LEU A 421 18.05 -26.47 6.57
CA LEU A 421 16.79 -26.08 5.92
C LEU A 421 16.65 -26.57 4.46
N ASP A 422 17.56 -27.44 3.99
CA ASP A 422 17.61 -27.96 2.62
C ASP A 422 17.54 -26.87 1.52
N VAL A 423 18.20 -25.74 1.70
CA VAL A 423 18.18 -24.64 0.71
C VAL A 423 19.01 -24.99 -0.52
N ASN A 424 18.44 -24.78 -1.71
CA ASN A 424 19.17 -24.98 -2.97
C ASN A 424 19.68 -23.66 -3.56
N TYR A 425 18.85 -22.62 -3.52
CA TYR A 425 19.17 -21.30 -4.08
C TYR A 425 18.95 -20.20 -3.05
N VAL A 426 19.78 -19.16 -3.11
CA VAL A 426 19.67 -17.95 -2.30
C VAL A 426 19.49 -16.76 -3.24
N LEU A 427 18.45 -15.97 -3.01
CA LEU A 427 18.16 -14.78 -3.79
C LEU A 427 18.38 -13.53 -2.92
N VAL A 428 19.21 -12.61 -3.42
CA VAL A 428 19.46 -11.30 -2.81
C VAL A 428 19.26 -10.18 -3.82
N ILE A 429 18.81 -9.04 -3.34
CA ILE A 429 18.65 -7.82 -4.15
C ILE A 429 19.77 -6.84 -3.83
N PHE A 430 20.48 -6.41 -4.87
CA PHE A 430 21.62 -5.52 -4.81
C PHE A 430 21.39 -4.27 -5.65
N GLY A 431 21.29 -3.11 -5.00
CA GLY A 431 20.98 -1.85 -5.68
C GLY A 431 22.20 -1.01 -6.07
N GLY A 432 23.43 -1.49 -5.82
CA GLY A 432 24.63 -0.66 -5.85
C GLY A 432 25.01 -0.12 -7.24
N LEU A 433 24.65 -0.82 -8.32
CA LEU A 433 24.90 -0.38 -9.70
C LEU A 433 23.81 0.58 -10.23
N THR A 434 22.55 0.27 -9.93
CA THR A 434 21.38 1.03 -10.39
C THR A 434 21.07 2.25 -9.54
N GLY A 435 21.56 2.29 -8.30
CA GLY A 435 21.17 3.29 -7.30
C GLY A 435 19.83 2.98 -6.63
N TYR A 436 19.41 1.71 -6.60
CA TYR A 436 18.17 1.30 -5.96
C TYR A 436 18.30 1.28 -4.44
N SER A 437 17.62 2.20 -3.75
CA SER A 437 17.77 2.41 -2.31
C SER A 437 17.09 1.36 -1.44
N SER A 438 16.15 0.57 -1.98
CA SER A 438 15.38 -0.43 -1.21
C SER A 438 15.96 -1.84 -1.35
N ASP A 439 17.28 -1.94 -1.44
CA ASP A 439 18.03 -3.20 -1.54
C ASP A 439 18.24 -3.88 -0.17
N ASP A 440 18.78 -5.10 -0.19
CA ASP A 440 18.87 -5.92 1.02
C ASP A 440 19.95 -5.45 1.98
N ILE A 441 20.95 -4.69 1.51
CA ILE A 441 21.99 -4.11 2.37
C ILE A 441 21.41 -3.00 3.26
N ASN A 442 20.46 -2.19 2.78
CA ASN A 442 19.77 -1.20 3.63
C ASN A 442 18.79 -1.85 4.61
N LYS A 443 18.25 -3.03 4.28
CA LYS A 443 17.40 -3.83 5.16
C LYS A 443 18.20 -4.71 6.12
N PHE A 444 19.51 -4.87 5.90
CA PHE A 444 20.37 -5.81 6.63
C PHE A 444 20.30 -5.66 8.15
N LEU A 445 20.26 -4.43 8.65
CA LEU A 445 20.19 -4.19 10.09
C LEU A 445 18.90 -4.75 10.73
N TRP A 446 17.79 -4.78 9.98
CA TRP A 446 16.57 -5.46 10.44
C TRP A 446 16.75 -6.98 10.47
N MET A 447 17.50 -7.54 9.52
CA MET A 447 17.85 -8.97 9.53
C MET A 447 18.68 -9.32 10.75
N VAL A 448 19.63 -8.47 11.14
CA VAL A 448 20.45 -8.61 12.35
C VAL A 448 19.59 -8.54 13.62
N ARG A 449 18.71 -7.53 13.74
CA ARG A 449 17.80 -7.37 14.89
C ARG A 449 16.83 -8.53 15.06
N ILE A 450 16.26 -9.02 13.96
CA ILE A 450 15.32 -10.16 13.98
C ILE A 450 16.08 -11.48 14.17
N GLY A 451 17.27 -11.62 13.57
CA GLY A 451 18.13 -12.78 13.74
C GLY A 451 18.61 -12.95 15.18
N GLY A 452 18.98 -11.86 15.85
CA GLY A 452 19.48 -11.83 17.23
C GLY A 452 18.42 -11.86 18.32
N SER A 453 17.12 -11.79 17.98
CA SER A 453 16.03 -11.74 18.98
C SER A 453 15.65 -13.10 19.58
N THR A 454 16.13 -14.21 18.99
CA THR A 454 15.83 -15.57 19.46
C THR A 454 17.04 -16.20 20.16
N ASP A 455 16.80 -17.17 21.04
CA ASP A 455 17.86 -17.80 21.85
C ASP A 455 19.02 -18.36 21.01
N ARG A 456 18.71 -18.99 19.86
CA ARG A 456 19.70 -19.53 18.91
C ARG A 456 20.55 -18.43 18.25
N GLY A 457 20.01 -17.22 18.13
CA GLY A 457 20.65 -16.06 17.54
C GLY A 457 21.38 -15.15 18.52
N SER A 458 21.45 -15.51 19.81
CA SER A 458 22.08 -14.71 20.87
C SER A 458 23.55 -14.31 20.62
N HIS A 459 24.23 -15.03 19.73
CA HIS A 459 25.59 -14.72 19.28
C HIS A 459 25.66 -13.56 18.27
N ILE A 460 24.54 -13.18 17.65
CA ILE A 460 24.42 -12.06 16.72
C ILE A 460 24.07 -10.82 17.53
N LYS A 461 25.01 -9.89 17.64
CA LYS A 461 24.78 -8.60 18.28
C LYS A 461 24.81 -7.48 17.26
N GLU A 462 23.83 -6.59 17.34
CA GLU A 462 23.71 -5.45 16.44
C GLU A 462 24.97 -4.56 16.48
N TRP A 463 25.57 -4.37 17.66
CA TRP A 463 26.74 -3.51 17.83
C TRP A 463 28.01 -4.02 17.13
N ASP A 464 28.09 -5.31 16.82
CA ASP A 464 29.25 -5.91 16.16
C ASP A 464 29.35 -5.51 14.69
N TYR A 465 28.27 -5.02 14.07
CA TYR A 465 28.22 -4.57 12.67
C TYR A 465 28.52 -3.08 12.48
N TYR A 466 28.64 -2.33 13.59
CA TYR A 466 28.99 -0.91 13.56
C TYR A 466 30.50 -0.71 13.69
N THR A 467 30.98 0.44 13.21
CA THR A 467 32.33 0.90 13.53
C THR A 467 32.46 1.23 15.02
N PRO A 468 33.68 1.36 15.57
CA PRO A 468 33.88 1.82 16.95
C PRO A 468 33.23 3.18 17.27
N GLN A 469 32.99 4.00 16.24
CA GLN A 469 32.31 5.30 16.32
C GLN A 469 30.77 5.18 16.28
N GLY A 470 30.23 3.98 16.04
CA GLY A 470 28.79 3.73 15.93
C GLY A 470 28.20 3.98 14.54
N GLU A 471 29.02 4.05 13.50
CA GLU A 471 28.57 4.27 12.11
C GLU A 471 28.41 2.94 11.36
N PHE A 472 27.40 2.83 10.50
CA PHE A 472 27.23 1.66 9.62
C PHE A 472 27.87 1.96 8.27
N ARG A 473 29.04 1.36 8.00
CA ARG A 473 29.86 1.65 6.81
C ARG A 473 30.27 0.37 6.10
N VAL A 474 30.25 0.40 4.76
CA VAL A 474 30.60 -0.72 3.86
C VAL A 474 31.99 -0.57 3.23
N ASP A 475 32.69 0.51 3.57
CA ASP A 475 34.04 0.80 3.13
C ASP A 475 35.09 0.08 4.00
N LYS A 476 36.37 0.41 3.80
CA LYS A 476 37.49 -0.19 4.54
C LYS A 476 37.45 0.10 6.05
N GLU A 477 36.72 1.12 6.48
CA GLU A 477 36.54 1.46 7.89
C GLU A 477 35.36 0.70 8.52
N GLY A 478 34.59 -0.02 7.71
CA GLY A 478 33.50 -0.89 8.15
C GLY A 478 33.96 -1.99 9.11
N SER A 479 33.02 -2.49 9.92
CA SER A 479 33.31 -3.57 10.86
C SER A 479 33.83 -4.82 10.13
N PRO A 480 34.89 -5.49 10.64
CA PRO A 480 35.35 -6.75 10.06
C PRO A 480 34.29 -7.85 10.11
N VAL A 481 33.32 -7.78 11.03
CA VAL A 481 32.19 -8.72 11.09
C VAL A 481 31.24 -8.49 9.92
N LEU A 482 30.97 -7.22 9.58
CA LEU A 482 30.14 -6.86 8.44
C LEU A 482 30.82 -7.24 7.11
N LEU A 483 32.10 -6.92 6.95
CA LEU A 483 32.85 -7.21 5.72
C LEU A 483 33.02 -8.72 5.44
N ASN A 484 32.84 -9.57 6.45
CA ASN A 484 32.91 -11.03 6.35
C ASN A 484 31.55 -11.73 6.47
N CYS A 485 30.44 -10.99 6.61
CA CYS A 485 29.12 -11.60 6.69
C CYS A 485 28.67 -12.14 5.32
N LEU A 486 27.81 -13.16 5.33
CA LEU A 486 27.30 -13.79 4.11
C LEU A 486 26.62 -12.76 3.21
N MET A 487 25.77 -11.89 3.75
CA MET A 487 25.05 -10.87 2.97
C MET A 487 26.01 -9.93 2.23
N TYR A 488 27.06 -9.44 2.90
CA TYR A 488 28.05 -8.57 2.27
C TYR A 488 28.73 -9.29 1.10
N LYS A 489 29.17 -10.53 1.34
CA LYS A 489 29.84 -11.32 0.31
C LYS A 489 28.92 -11.63 -0.87
N MET A 490 27.66 -12.01 -0.64
CA MET A 490 26.68 -12.27 -1.71
C MET A 490 26.35 -11.01 -2.51
N CYS A 491 26.22 -9.84 -1.89
CA CYS A 491 25.89 -8.62 -2.65
C CYS A 491 27.09 -8.10 -3.46
N TYR A 492 28.30 -8.12 -2.88
CA TYR A 492 29.49 -7.51 -3.49
C TYR A 492 30.41 -8.46 -4.25
N TYR A 493 30.04 -9.74 -4.42
CA TYR A 493 30.86 -10.71 -5.18
C TYR A 493 31.20 -10.17 -6.58
N ARG A 494 32.49 -10.08 -6.92
CA ARG A 494 33.03 -9.53 -8.18
C ARG A 494 32.67 -8.06 -8.47
N PHE A 495 32.09 -7.33 -7.52
CA PHE A 495 31.74 -5.92 -7.71
C PHE A 495 32.97 -4.99 -7.66
N GLY A 496 34.06 -5.41 -7.01
CA GLY A 496 35.29 -4.61 -6.86
C GLY A 496 35.98 -4.20 -8.17
N SER A 497 35.77 -4.97 -9.25
CA SER A 497 36.30 -4.69 -10.59
C SER A 497 35.35 -3.88 -11.47
N VAL A 498 34.10 -3.64 -11.05
CA VAL A 498 33.09 -2.96 -11.87
C VAL A 498 33.24 -1.44 -11.77
N TYR A 499 33.12 -0.77 -12.91
CA TYR A 499 33.11 0.69 -12.99
C TYR A 499 31.66 1.19 -13.03
N THR A 500 31.23 1.91 -12.00
CA THR A 500 29.82 2.33 -11.84
C THR A 500 29.56 3.79 -12.22
N GLU A 501 30.52 4.69 -12.01
CA GLU A 501 30.36 6.12 -12.26
C GLU A 501 31.67 6.76 -12.78
N GLY A 502 31.54 7.67 -13.75
CA GLY A 502 32.66 8.45 -14.29
C GLY A 502 33.38 9.27 -13.22
N GLY A 503 34.69 9.08 -13.08
CA GLY A 503 35.52 9.84 -12.12
C GLY A 503 35.56 9.25 -10.70
N LYS A 504 34.94 8.08 -10.48
CA LYS A 504 35.01 7.33 -9.22
C LYS A 504 35.96 6.13 -9.34
N PRO A 505 36.46 5.57 -8.22
CA PRO A 505 37.23 4.32 -8.23
C PRO A 505 36.35 3.12 -8.62
N THR A 506 36.98 1.99 -8.98
CA THR A 506 36.25 0.72 -9.20
C THR A 506 35.64 0.21 -7.90
N GLY A 507 34.49 -0.48 -8.00
CA GLY A 507 33.77 -0.98 -6.82
C GLY A 507 33.11 0.14 -6.00
N TYR A 508 32.60 1.17 -6.68
CA TYR A 508 31.90 2.28 -6.04
C TYR A 508 30.39 2.00 -5.97
N ASP A 509 29.83 1.95 -4.76
CA ASP A 509 28.40 1.74 -4.52
C ASP A 509 27.65 3.07 -4.63
N ARG A 510 26.72 3.18 -5.59
CA ARG A 510 25.95 4.41 -5.86
C ARG A 510 24.88 4.70 -4.81
N VAL A 511 24.44 3.71 -4.04
CA VAL A 511 23.42 3.90 -3.00
C VAL A 511 24.07 4.48 -1.74
N ARG A 512 25.23 3.94 -1.35
CA ARG A 512 25.97 4.41 -0.15
C ARG A 512 26.96 5.52 -0.44
N ASN A 513 27.26 5.78 -1.72
CA ASN A 513 28.25 6.76 -2.16
C ASN A 513 29.67 6.48 -1.62
N THR A 514 30.02 5.21 -1.43
CA THR A 514 31.30 4.77 -0.86
C THR A 514 32.00 3.72 -1.74
N GLU A 515 33.32 3.66 -1.65
CA GLU A 515 34.12 2.56 -2.20
C GLU A 515 34.05 1.36 -1.25
N ILE A 516 33.83 0.16 -1.79
CA ILE A 516 33.73 -1.05 -0.96
C ILE A 516 35.05 -1.37 -0.24
N GLY A 517 34.94 -1.90 0.98
CA GLY A 517 36.08 -2.30 1.80
C GLY A 517 36.86 -3.48 1.22
N ASN A 518 36.17 -4.60 0.98
CA ASN A 518 36.76 -5.81 0.42
C ASN A 518 36.42 -5.92 -1.07
N LYS A 519 37.43 -5.78 -1.93
CA LYS A 519 37.26 -5.84 -3.39
C LYS A 519 37.31 -7.26 -3.95
N ASP A 520 38.21 -8.07 -3.42
CA ASP A 520 38.52 -9.40 -3.92
C ASP A 520 38.31 -10.42 -2.80
N PHE A 521 37.30 -11.27 -2.97
CA PHE A 521 37.02 -12.41 -2.11
C PHE A 521 36.31 -13.49 -2.93
N GLU A 522 36.46 -14.74 -2.54
CA GLU A 522 35.74 -15.87 -3.13
C GLU A 522 34.63 -16.35 -2.20
N LEU A 523 33.65 -17.05 -2.80
CA LEU A 523 32.58 -17.73 -2.10
C LEU A 523 32.91 -19.22 -2.02
N ASP A 524 33.15 -19.70 -0.80
CA ASP A 524 33.58 -21.08 -0.58
C ASP A 524 32.40 -22.04 -0.72
N VAL A 525 31.27 -21.68 -0.10
CA VAL A 525 30.08 -22.53 0.02
C VAL A 525 28.96 -22.21 -0.98
N LEU A 526 29.07 -21.10 -1.71
CA LEU A 526 28.10 -20.65 -2.71
C LEU A 526 28.74 -20.53 -4.10
N GLU A 527 27.95 -20.77 -5.13
CA GLU A 527 28.31 -20.47 -6.53
C GLU A 527 27.32 -19.47 -7.13
N GLU A 528 27.81 -18.49 -7.90
CA GLU A 528 26.95 -17.55 -8.62
C GLU A 528 26.21 -18.29 -9.75
N ALA A 529 24.88 -18.38 -9.65
CA ALA A 529 24.05 -19.10 -10.61
C ALA A 529 23.48 -18.15 -11.68
N TYR A 530 23.06 -16.95 -11.27
CA TYR A 530 22.53 -15.93 -12.16
C TYR A 530 22.68 -14.52 -11.54
N THR A 531 22.98 -13.53 -12.38
CA THR A 531 22.95 -12.11 -12.02
C THR A 531 22.31 -11.36 -13.19
N THR A 532 21.34 -10.49 -12.90
CA THR A 532 20.59 -9.76 -13.94
C THR A 532 21.45 -8.73 -14.67
N GLU A 533 20.94 -8.21 -15.79
CA GLU A 533 21.64 -7.22 -16.63
C GLU A 533 22.19 -6.05 -15.82
N HIS A 534 21.40 -5.48 -14.91
CA HIS A 534 21.79 -4.32 -14.11
C HIS A 534 22.22 -4.69 -12.68
N TRP A 535 22.54 -5.98 -12.44
CA TRP A 535 22.99 -6.51 -11.16
C TRP A 535 22.01 -6.27 -10.01
N LEU A 536 20.72 -6.15 -10.33
CA LEU A 536 19.70 -5.80 -9.35
C LEU A 536 19.26 -6.99 -8.51
N VAL A 537 19.14 -8.15 -9.15
CA VAL A 537 18.84 -9.43 -8.47
C VAL A 537 20.00 -10.38 -8.72
N ARG A 538 20.48 -11.03 -7.65
CA ARG A 538 21.54 -12.03 -7.71
C ARG A 538 21.04 -13.33 -7.11
N ILE A 539 21.28 -14.42 -7.81
CA ILE A 539 20.87 -15.77 -7.43
C ILE A 539 22.12 -16.62 -7.28
N TYR A 540 22.32 -17.15 -6.08
CA TYR A 540 23.40 -18.05 -5.72
C TYR A 540 22.87 -19.46 -5.54
N LYS A 541 23.64 -20.45 -5.95
CA LYS A 541 23.36 -21.86 -5.68
C LYS A 541 24.24 -22.33 -4.51
N VAL A 542 23.63 -23.07 -3.59
CA VAL A 542 24.33 -23.66 -2.44
C VAL A 542 25.09 -24.89 -2.94
N LYS A 543 26.40 -24.95 -2.69
CA LYS A 543 27.22 -26.09 -3.11
C LYS A 543 26.91 -27.33 -2.26
N ASP A 544 27.11 -28.49 -2.87
CA ASP A 544 27.10 -29.76 -2.15
C ASP A 544 28.32 -29.91 -1.24
N LEU A 545 28.23 -30.85 -0.30
CA LEU A 545 29.37 -31.18 0.56
C LEU A 545 30.56 -31.59 -0.29
N GLU A 546 31.75 -31.22 0.17
CA GLU A 546 32.97 -31.66 -0.49
C GLU A 546 33.02 -33.19 -0.57
N ASN A 547 33.27 -33.70 -1.78
CA ASN A 547 33.26 -35.13 -2.06
C ASN A 547 34.26 -35.95 -1.21
N ARG A 548 35.23 -35.29 -0.56
CA ARG A 548 36.23 -35.95 0.29
C ARG A 548 36.15 -35.59 1.78
N GLY A 549 35.32 -34.62 2.18
CA GLY A 549 35.11 -34.24 3.58
C GLY A 549 36.39 -34.00 4.40
N ILE A 550 37.44 -33.44 3.78
CA ILE A 550 38.72 -33.12 4.43
C ILE A 550 38.71 -31.66 4.84
#